data_AF-A0A3C0FW94-F1
#
_entry.id   AF-A0A3C0FW94-F1
#
_cell.length_a   1.000
_cell.length_b   1.000
_cell.length_c   1.000
_cell.angle_alpha   90.00
_cell.angle_beta   90.00
_cell.angle_gamma   90.00
#
_symmetry.space_group_name_H-M   'P 1'
#
loop_
_entity.id
_entity.type
_entity.pdbx_description
1 polymer ?
#
loop_
_entity_poly.entity_id
_entity_poly.type
_entity_poly.pdbx_seq_one_letter_code
_entity_poly.pdbx_strand_id
1 'polypeptide(L)'
;FLPLAFWPDIVGEFMKFLPITVLFTLTASLAMALIFVPTVGAWFGRPGSQNNESLEAIAADHGDDIEKVKGGTGVYVRMLKGCLRFYWLIVPAAFVVLVSVWAAFGQLGKGVEFFPAVEPEVAVVQVRARGNMSYYQQDTLLREVENRILALDTHHEGENWFDTVYARSGSGAGGNEAAEDVIGVVQLEYADWQTRPKATEIEKRILAETADLAGIRIEVRAQEAGPPQGKDIQIQLRSFYPELLDQTATTLMTGLQEMGGLYNFEDGKSPPGIDWEYSVDRAQALKFGADINQIGNVVKLVTNGINFSTYRPDDSTEEIDIVGRYPA
;
A
#
# COMPACT_ATOMS: atom_id res chain seq x y z
N PHE A 1 -9.87 12.20 20.65
CA PHE A 1 -10.51 11.22 19.75
C PHE A 1 -11.49 11.86 18.78
N LEU A 2 -12.29 12.86 19.18
CA LEU A 2 -13.28 13.48 18.28
C LEU A 2 -12.68 14.04 16.97
N PRO A 3 -11.55 14.79 16.96
CA PRO A 3 -10.99 15.28 15.69
C PRO A 3 -10.51 14.16 14.77
N LEU A 4 -9.97 13.07 15.33
CA LEU A 4 -9.54 11.89 14.58
C LEU A 4 -10.71 11.11 13.97
N ALA A 5 -11.90 11.18 14.58
CA ALA A 5 -13.09 10.52 14.04
C ALA A 5 -13.70 11.28 12.84
N PHE A 6 -13.40 12.57 12.69
CA PHE A 6 -13.83 13.42 11.59
C PHE A 6 -12.69 13.77 10.63
N TRP A 7 -11.60 12.99 10.64
CA TRP A 7 -10.53 13.15 9.66
C TRP A 7 -11.10 12.81 8.27
N PRO A 8 -10.97 13.69 7.27
CA PRO A 8 -11.48 13.45 5.91
C PRO A 8 -10.61 12.45 5.11
N ASP A 9 -11.00 12.14 3.87
CA ASP A 9 -10.26 11.25 2.97
C ASP A 9 -10.14 9.78 3.43
N ILE A 10 -9.55 8.95 2.57
CA ILE A 10 -9.45 7.50 2.74
C ILE A 10 -8.69 7.12 4.02
N VAL A 11 -7.71 7.95 4.40
CA VAL A 11 -6.93 7.77 5.63
C VAL A 11 -7.82 7.89 6.86
N GLY A 12 -8.73 8.87 6.86
CA GLY A 12 -9.70 9.06 7.92
C GLY A 12 -10.63 7.87 8.05
N GLU A 13 -11.09 7.30 6.92
CA GLU A 13 -11.92 6.09 6.92
C GLU A 13 -11.20 4.89 7.54
N PHE A 14 -9.92 4.69 7.24
CA PHE A 14 -9.11 3.63 7.82
C PHE A 14 -8.85 3.84 9.32
N MET A 15 -8.47 5.05 9.73
CA MET A 15 -8.07 5.34 11.11
C MET A 15 -9.25 5.56 12.07
N LYS A 16 -10.45 5.83 11.55
CA LYS A 16 -11.69 6.12 12.30
C LYS A 16 -12.11 5.02 13.28
N PHE A 17 -11.79 3.75 13.01
CA PHE A 17 -12.24 2.63 13.85
C PHE A 17 -11.63 2.68 15.26
N LEU A 18 -10.37 3.07 15.39
CA LEU A 18 -9.68 3.23 16.69
C LEU A 18 -10.34 4.26 17.62
N PRO A 19 -10.46 5.55 17.23
CA PRO A 19 -11.05 6.57 18.10
C PRO A 19 -12.52 6.31 18.40
N ILE A 20 -13.30 5.73 17.47
CA ILE A 20 -14.70 5.35 17.73
C ILE A 20 -14.76 4.26 18.79
N THR A 21 -13.95 3.21 18.67
CA THR A 21 -13.92 2.11 19.65
C THR A 21 -13.49 2.60 21.02
N VAL A 22 -12.47 3.46 21.09
CA VAL A 22 -12.03 4.08 22.35
C VAL A 22 -13.12 4.97 22.95
N LEU A 23 -13.85 5.73 22.13
CA LEU A 23 -14.95 6.56 22.61
C LEU A 23 -16.07 5.71 23.23
N PHE A 24 -16.48 4.63 22.57
CA PHE A 24 -17.49 3.72 23.10
C PHE A 24 -17.01 3.01 24.37
N THR A 25 -15.79 2.50 24.40
CA THR A 25 -15.23 1.81 25.58
C THR A 25 -15.07 2.74 26.78
N LEU A 26 -14.61 3.98 26.58
CA LEU A 26 -14.53 4.99 27.66
C LEU A 26 -15.91 5.39 28.16
N THR A 27 -16.89 5.55 27.25
CA THR A 27 -18.27 5.88 27.63
C THR A 27 -18.92 4.74 28.42
N ALA A 28 -18.73 3.49 27.98
CA ALA A 28 -19.17 2.30 28.70
C ALA A 28 -18.46 2.15 30.05
N SER A 29 -17.15 2.42 30.10
CA SER A 29 -16.36 2.41 31.34
C SER A 29 -16.85 3.45 32.34
N LEU A 30 -17.18 4.67 31.87
CA LEU A 30 -17.76 5.72 32.70
C LEU A 30 -19.14 5.30 33.25
N ALA A 31 -20.01 4.75 32.39
CA ALA A 31 -21.31 4.25 32.82
C ALA A 31 -21.18 3.10 33.83
N MET A 32 -20.22 2.20 33.62
CA MET A 32 -19.88 1.12 34.55
C MET A 32 -19.41 1.69 35.90
N ALA A 33 -18.53 2.70 35.89
CA ALA A 33 -17.99 3.33 37.09
C ALA A 33 -19.03 4.14 37.88
N LEU A 34 -20.02 4.73 37.22
CA LEU A 34 -21.04 5.56 37.87
C LEU A 34 -22.27 4.78 38.35
N ILE A 35 -22.67 3.74 37.62
CA ILE A 35 -23.91 2.99 37.92
C ILE A 35 -23.56 1.71 38.65
N PHE A 36 -22.76 0.85 38.03
CA PHE A 36 -22.55 -0.50 38.53
C PHE A 36 -21.56 -0.55 39.69
N VAL A 37 -20.43 0.17 39.62
CA VAL A 37 -19.43 0.13 40.71
C VAL A 37 -20.02 0.59 42.05
N PRO A 38 -20.81 1.67 42.14
CA PRO A 38 -21.46 2.06 43.40
C PRO A 38 -22.55 1.07 43.83
N THR A 39 -23.31 0.47 42.92
CA THR A 39 -24.34 -0.53 43.28
C THR A 39 -23.73 -1.82 43.80
N VAL A 40 -22.69 -2.35 43.13
CA VAL A 40 -21.94 -3.52 43.58
C VAL A 40 -21.18 -3.19 44.87
N GLY A 41 -20.60 -1.99 44.95
CA GLY A 41 -19.94 -1.46 46.14
C GLY A 41 -20.89 -1.29 47.32
N ALA A 42 -22.17 -0.98 47.11
CA ALA A 42 -23.16 -0.94 48.18
C ALA A 42 -23.54 -2.34 48.70
N TRP A 43 -23.43 -3.37 47.86
CA TRP A 43 -23.76 -4.75 48.24
C TRP A 43 -22.59 -5.52 48.86
N PHE A 44 -21.37 -5.30 48.35
CA PHE A 44 -20.13 -5.93 48.86
C PHE A 44 -19.33 -5.03 49.82
N GLY A 45 -19.58 -3.73 49.84
CA GLY A 45 -18.87 -2.78 50.68
C GLY A 45 -19.25 -2.94 52.14
N ARG A 46 -18.31 -3.44 52.94
CA ARG A 46 -18.44 -3.44 54.40
C ARG A 46 -18.49 -1.99 54.90
N PRO A 47 -19.51 -1.59 55.68
CA PRO A 47 -19.49 -0.30 56.34
C PRO A 47 -18.34 -0.29 57.37
N GLY A 48 -17.35 0.57 57.16
CA GLY A 48 -16.40 0.92 58.22
C GLY A 48 -15.11 0.10 58.34
N SER A 49 -14.52 -0.38 57.24
CA SER A 49 -13.10 -0.81 57.24
C SER A 49 -12.21 0.28 56.63
N GLN A 50 -12.30 1.51 57.13
CA GLN A 50 -11.27 2.50 56.86
C GLN A 50 -10.34 2.54 58.07
N ASN A 51 -9.06 2.24 57.86
CA ASN A 51 -8.03 2.49 58.86
C ASN A 51 -8.10 3.98 59.23
N ASN A 52 -8.33 4.27 60.52
CA ASN A 52 -8.46 5.64 61.05
C ASN A 52 -7.27 6.53 60.66
N GLU A 53 -6.07 5.99 60.44
CA GLU A 53 -4.89 6.76 60.02
C GLU A 53 -5.06 7.46 58.65
N SER A 54 -5.71 6.82 57.67
CA SER A 54 -5.92 7.43 56.35
C SER A 54 -7.05 8.46 56.34
N LEU A 55 -8.03 8.33 57.23
CA LEU A 55 -9.10 9.31 57.40
C LEU A 55 -8.65 10.51 58.22
N GLU A 56 -7.82 10.33 59.25
CA GLU A 56 -7.19 11.43 59.99
C GLU A 56 -6.25 12.25 59.08
N ALA A 57 -5.53 11.61 58.15
CA ALA A 57 -4.70 12.30 57.17
C ALA A 57 -5.50 13.12 56.13
N ILE A 58 -6.79 12.80 55.91
CA ILE A 58 -7.68 13.51 54.99
C ILE A 58 -8.55 14.55 55.74
N ALA A 59 -8.89 14.28 57.00
CA ALA A 59 -9.65 15.17 57.88
C ALA A 59 -8.78 16.26 58.55
N ALA A 60 -7.46 16.20 58.43
CA ALA A 60 -6.52 17.25 58.83
C ALA A 60 -6.56 18.48 57.88
N ASP A 61 -7.78 18.96 57.56
CA ASP A 61 -8.07 20.21 56.84
C ASP A 61 -7.82 21.46 57.74
N HIS A 62 -6.98 21.33 58.76
CA HIS A 62 -6.56 22.41 59.64
C HIS A 62 -5.04 22.49 59.67
N GLY A 63 -4.48 23.03 58.58
CA GLY A 63 -3.33 23.94 58.54
C GLY A 63 -1.93 23.48 59.00
N ASP A 64 -1.80 22.60 59.99
CA ASP A 64 -0.55 22.51 60.78
C ASP A 64 -0.02 21.09 60.99
N ASP A 65 -0.74 20.04 60.55
CA ASP A 65 -0.34 18.64 60.82
C ASP A 65 -0.12 17.74 59.58
N ILE A 66 -0.03 18.35 58.39
CA ILE A 66 0.34 17.64 57.14
C ILE A 66 1.83 17.19 57.18
N GLU A 67 2.64 17.75 58.07
CA GLU A 67 4.08 17.47 58.19
C GLU A 67 4.41 16.14 58.91
N LYS A 68 3.45 15.54 59.62
CA LYS A 68 3.66 14.30 60.39
C LYS A 68 3.35 13.02 59.61
N VAL A 69 2.87 13.12 58.36
CA VAL A 69 2.54 11.96 57.53
C VAL A 69 3.84 11.24 57.12
N LYS A 70 4.05 10.03 57.64
CA LYS A 70 5.20 9.17 57.29
C LYS A 70 4.89 8.29 56.08
N GLY A 71 5.92 7.97 55.28
CA GLY A 71 5.81 7.14 54.07
C GLY A 71 5.86 7.95 52.76
N GLY A 72 5.32 7.38 51.68
CA GLY A 72 5.34 7.97 50.33
C GLY A 72 4.63 9.32 50.23
N THR A 73 3.53 9.51 50.98
CA THR A 73 2.79 10.77 51.05
C THR A 73 3.65 11.90 51.64
N GLY A 74 4.51 11.61 52.63
CA GLY A 74 5.41 12.61 53.22
C GLY A 74 6.54 13.04 52.28
N VAL A 75 7.00 12.15 51.38
CA VAL A 75 7.97 12.50 50.33
C VAL A 75 7.31 13.42 49.30
N TYR A 76 6.08 13.10 48.88
CA TYR A 76 5.30 13.92 47.97
C TYR A 76 5.06 15.34 48.54
N VAL A 77 4.63 15.45 49.81
CA VAL A 77 4.41 16.74 50.47
C VAL A 77 5.71 17.57 50.58
N ARG A 78 6.85 16.93 50.88
CA ARG A 78 8.16 17.61 50.89
C ARG A 78 8.58 18.10 49.50
N MET A 79 8.37 17.30 48.46
CA MET A 79 8.62 17.70 47.08
C MET A 79 7.72 18.86 46.68
N LEU A 80 6.43 18.81 47.02
CA LEU A 80 5.46 19.87 46.75
C LEU A 80 5.84 21.17 47.47
N LYS A 81 6.21 21.13 48.75
CA LYS A 81 6.67 22.31 49.50
C LYS A 81 7.97 22.89 48.92
N GLY A 82 8.88 22.04 48.45
CA GLY A 82 10.06 22.46 47.69
C GLY A 82 9.67 23.17 46.41
N CYS A 83 8.72 22.61 45.66
CA CYS A 83 8.22 23.21 44.44
C CYS A 83 7.53 24.57 44.71
N LEU A 84 6.67 24.66 45.72
CA LEU A 84 6.00 25.92 46.07
C LEU A 84 6.98 26.98 46.60
N ARG A 85 8.07 26.61 47.26
CA ARG A 85 9.06 27.59 47.73
C ARG A 85 9.87 28.21 46.59
N PHE A 86 10.15 27.43 45.55
CA PHE A 86 10.94 27.86 44.39
C PHE A 86 10.07 28.06 43.14
N TYR A 87 8.83 28.54 43.29
CA TYR A 87 7.89 28.75 42.19
C TYR A 87 8.45 29.61 41.05
N TRP A 88 9.27 30.62 41.40
CA TRP A 88 9.93 31.52 40.45
C TRP A 88 10.99 30.84 39.58
N LEU A 89 11.52 29.69 40.00
CA LEU A 89 12.51 28.89 39.25
C LEU A 89 11.83 27.79 38.43
N ILE A 90 10.70 27.27 38.91
CA ILE A 90 9.98 26.15 38.28
C ILE A 90 9.26 26.59 37.00
N VAL A 91 8.65 27.77 37.00
CA VAL A 91 7.96 28.28 35.80
C VAL A 91 8.95 28.46 34.63
N PRO A 92 10.11 29.11 34.80
CA PRO A 92 11.15 29.14 33.77
C PRO A 92 11.70 27.76 33.41
N ALA A 93 11.93 26.88 34.39
CA ALA A 93 12.43 25.53 34.12
C ALA A 93 11.45 24.72 33.26
N ALA A 94 10.14 24.81 33.52
CA ALA A 94 9.12 24.19 32.69
C ALA A 94 9.11 24.75 31.26
N PHE A 95 9.32 26.06 31.11
CA PHE A 95 9.44 26.69 29.80
C PHE A 95 10.70 26.23 29.04
N VAL A 96 11.83 26.12 29.72
CA VAL A 96 13.08 25.59 29.15
C VAL A 96 12.88 24.14 28.71
N VAL A 97 12.19 23.32 29.53
CA VAL A 97 11.87 21.94 29.14
C VAL A 97 10.98 21.91 27.90
N LEU A 98 9.93 22.73 27.84
CA LEU A 98 9.05 22.81 26.67
C LEU A 98 9.81 23.20 25.39
N VAL A 99 10.65 24.23 25.46
CA VAL A 99 11.48 24.66 24.32
C VAL A 99 12.50 23.58 23.94
N SER A 100 13.10 22.91 24.93
CA SER A 100 14.08 21.85 24.69
C SER A 100 13.47 20.64 23.99
N VAL A 101 12.23 20.25 24.34
CA VAL A 101 11.50 19.17 23.66
C VAL A 101 11.24 19.53 22.20
N TRP A 102 10.83 20.78 21.94
CA TRP A 102 10.56 21.23 20.57
C TRP A 102 11.84 21.33 19.73
N ALA A 103 12.93 21.86 20.30
CA ALA A 103 14.24 21.92 19.66
C ALA A 103 14.83 20.53 19.39
N ALA A 104 14.71 19.62 20.35
CA ALA A 104 15.12 18.22 20.19
C ALA A 104 14.31 17.54 19.08
N PHE A 105 12.99 17.73 19.06
CA PHE A 105 12.14 17.18 18.00
C PHE A 105 12.54 17.71 16.61
N GLY A 106 12.88 18.99 16.48
CA GLY A 106 13.32 19.56 15.20
C GLY A 106 14.67 19.02 14.69
N GLN A 107 15.60 18.71 15.59
CA GLN A 107 16.91 18.15 15.21
C GLN A 107 16.89 16.63 15.01
N LEU A 108 16.09 15.91 15.78
CA LEU A 108 16.04 14.43 15.79
C LEU A 108 14.87 13.86 14.97
N GLY A 109 13.91 14.69 14.56
CA GLY A 109 12.75 14.27 13.78
C GLY A 109 13.17 13.79 12.40
N LYS A 110 13.18 12.47 12.19
CA LYS A 110 13.51 11.81 10.92
C LYS A 110 12.39 11.95 9.85
N GLY A 111 11.65 13.04 9.87
CA GLY A 111 10.47 13.26 9.04
C GLY A 111 9.19 12.63 9.61
N VAL A 112 8.15 12.58 8.77
CA VAL A 112 6.87 11.95 9.08
C VAL A 112 6.71 10.76 8.15
N GLU A 113 6.70 9.55 8.70
CA GLU A 113 6.33 8.33 8.00
C GLU A 113 4.84 8.10 8.21
N PHE A 114 4.07 8.10 7.12
CA PHE A 114 2.61 8.11 7.20
C PHE A 114 2.03 6.72 7.51
N PHE A 115 2.67 5.67 6.99
CA PHE A 115 2.39 4.27 7.31
C PHE A 115 3.71 3.57 7.63
N PRO A 116 3.79 2.76 8.70
CA PRO A 116 4.99 2.00 8.98
C PRO A 116 5.22 0.96 7.88
N ALA A 117 6.48 0.74 7.51
CA ALA A 117 6.86 -0.40 6.70
C ALA A 117 6.56 -1.72 7.44
N VAL A 118 5.45 -2.36 7.08
CA VAL A 118 5.08 -3.71 7.56
C VAL A 118 5.65 -4.74 6.60
N GLU A 119 6.06 -5.87 7.15
CA GLU A 119 6.52 -7.01 6.36
C GLU A 119 5.33 -7.59 5.56
N PRO A 120 5.35 -7.55 4.22
CA PRO A 120 4.22 -7.96 3.39
C PRO A 120 4.08 -9.48 3.35
N GLU A 121 2.86 -9.99 3.27
CA GLU A 121 2.58 -11.42 3.03
C GLU A 121 2.51 -11.74 1.53
N VAL A 122 2.16 -10.75 0.69
CA VAL A 122 2.04 -10.90 -0.76
C VAL A 122 2.91 -9.87 -1.48
N ALA A 123 3.55 -10.30 -2.56
CA ALA A 123 4.19 -9.41 -3.53
C ALA A 123 3.81 -9.78 -4.96
N VAL A 124 3.81 -8.80 -5.84
CA VAL A 124 3.57 -8.97 -7.27
C VAL A 124 4.84 -8.54 -8.00
N VAL A 125 5.46 -9.47 -8.71
CA VAL A 125 6.58 -9.22 -9.60
C VAL A 125 6.03 -8.95 -10.99
N GLN A 126 6.10 -7.69 -11.42
CA GLN A 126 5.68 -7.27 -12.75
C GLN A 126 6.86 -7.42 -13.72
N VAL A 127 6.65 -8.20 -14.78
CA VAL A 127 7.62 -8.36 -15.86
C VAL A 127 7.22 -7.45 -17.00
N ARG A 128 8.07 -6.47 -17.29
CA ARG A 128 7.88 -5.48 -18.34
C ARG A 128 8.80 -5.76 -19.50
N ALA A 129 8.31 -5.63 -20.72
CA ALA A 129 9.13 -5.73 -21.90
C ALA A 129 8.62 -4.76 -22.97
N ARG A 130 9.55 -4.14 -23.71
CA ARG A 130 9.17 -3.24 -24.80
C ARG A 130 9.10 -4.01 -26.11
N GLY A 131 8.00 -3.84 -26.84
CA GLY A 131 7.80 -4.35 -28.19
C GLY A 131 6.55 -5.21 -28.35
N ASN A 132 6.23 -5.52 -29.61
CA ASN A 132 5.06 -6.31 -29.96
C ASN A 132 5.37 -7.82 -29.92
N MET A 133 5.48 -8.38 -28.70
CA MET A 133 5.77 -9.80 -28.48
C MET A 133 4.51 -10.66 -28.68
N SER A 134 4.67 -11.86 -29.23
CA SER A 134 3.58 -12.83 -29.28
C SER A 134 3.27 -13.37 -27.88
N TYR A 135 2.04 -13.83 -27.66
CA TYR A 135 1.63 -14.45 -26.40
C TYR A 135 2.58 -15.58 -25.96
N TYR A 136 3.05 -16.40 -26.90
CA TYR A 136 4.00 -17.48 -26.61
C TYR A 136 5.37 -16.97 -26.19
N GLN A 137 5.83 -15.85 -26.75
CA GLN A 137 7.10 -15.23 -26.35
C GLN A 137 6.99 -14.62 -24.96
N GLN A 138 5.88 -13.94 -24.67
CA GLN A 138 5.58 -13.41 -23.34
C GLN A 138 5.55 -14.54 -22.30
N ASP A 139 4.87 -15.64 -22.59
CA ASP A 139 4.81 -16.83 -21.72
C ASP A 139 6.19 -17.45 -21.49
N THR A 140 7.01 -17.55 -22.54
CA THR A 140 8.37 -18.11 -22.43
C THR A 140 9.25 -17.27 -21.51
N LEU A 141 9.21 -15.94 -21.68
CA LEU A 141 9.97 -15.01 -20.82
C LEU A 141 9.46 -15.04 -19.37
N LEU A 142 8.13 -15.08 -19.19
CA LEU A 142 7.55 -15.13 -17.85
C LEU A 142 7.93 -16.42 -17.12
N ARG A 143 7.91 -17.57 -17.81
CA ARG A 143 8.37 -18.85 -17.25
C ARG A 143 9.85 -18.83 -16.87
N GLU A 144 10.69 -18.14 -17.63
CA GLU A 144 12.10 -17.99 -17.28
C GLU A 144 12.27 -17.20 -15.96
N VAL A 145 11.52 -16.11 -15.80
CA VAL A 145 11.50 -15.34 -14.55
C VAL A 145 10.94 -16.18 -13.39
N GLU A 146 9.81 -16.86 -13.61
CA GLU A 146 9.19 -17.75 -12.62
C GLU A 146 10.17 -18.83 -12.15
N ASN A 147 10.84 -19.53 -13.07
CA ASN A 147 11.81 -20.58 -12.74
C ASN A 147 13.00 -20.05 -11.91
N ARG A 148 13.45 -18.81 -12.16
CA ARG A 148 14.52 -18.17 -11.38
C ARG A 148 14.06 -17.82 -9.97
N ILE A 149 12.82 -17.34 -9.83
CA ILE A 149 12.22 -17.06 -8.52
C ILE A 149 12.06 -18.36 -7.73
N LEU A 150 11.59 -19.44 -8.37
CA LEU A 150 11.48 -20.76 -7.74
C LEU A 150 12.86 -21.34 -7.38
N ALA A 151 13.90 -21.08 -8.18
CA ALA A 151 15.26 -21.53 -7.87
C ALA A 151 15.80 -20.87 -6.60
N LEU A 152 15.45 -19.62 -6.30
CA LEU A 152 15.85 -18.93 -5.07
C LEU A 152 15.41 -19.66 -3.80
N ASP A 153 14.19 -20.22 -3.84
CA ASP A 153 13.60 -20.98 -2.74
C ASP A 153 14.42 -22.25 -2.43
N THR A 154 14.84 -22.98 -3.47
CA THR A 154 15.55 -24.27 -3.32
C THR A 154 16.99 -24.17 -2.82
N HIS A 155 17.62 -22.99 -2.89
CA HIS A 155 19.04 -22.83 -2.53
C HIS A 155 19.26 -22.57 -1.03
N HIS A 156 18.21 -22.26 -0.28
CA HIS A 156 18.30 -22.05 1.16
C HIS A 156 17.87 -23.30 1.92
N GLU A 157 18.74 -23.74 2.83
CA GLU A 157 18.66 -24.99 3.58
C GLU A 157 17.33 -25.16 4.35
N GLY A 158 16.32 -25.72 3.69
CA GLY A 158 15.13 -26.30 4.34
C GLY A 158 14.02 -25.34 4.76
N GLU A 159 14.06 -24.09 4.33
CA GLU A 159 13.01 -23.10 4.60
C GLU A 159 12.38 -22.62 3.29
N ASN A 160 11.08 -22.88 3.10
CA ASN A 160 10.32 -22.33 1.99
C ASN A 160 10.14 -20.82 2.21
N TRP A 161 10.56 -20.01 1.25
CA TRP A 161 10.35 -18.57 1.20
C TRP A 161 8.97 -18.20 0.66
N PHE A 162 8.39 -19.09 -0.17
CA PHE A 162 7.10 -18.89 -0.83
C PHE A 162 6.17 -20.06 -0.54
N ASP A 163 4.93 -19.78 -0.17
CA ASP A 163 3.87 -20.78 -0.03
C ASP A 163 3.19 -21.05 -1.37
N THR A 164 2.90 -19.97 -2.10
CA THR A 164 2.26 -20.02 -3.42
C THR A 164 2.97 -19.10 -4.41
N VAL A 165 3.24 -19.62 -5.61
CA VAL A 165 3.71 -18.83 -6.75
C VAL A 165 2.71 -18.99 -7.89
N TYR A 166 2.20 -17.88 -8.40
CA TYR A 166 1.23 -17.86 -9.48
C TYR A 166 1.66 -16.88 -10.58
N ALA A 167 1.93 -17.41 -11.77
CA ALA A 167 2.30 -16.63 -12.94
C ALA A 167 1.12 -16.45 -13.90
N ARG A 168 0.95 -15.23 -14.43
CA ARG A 168 -0.04 -14.90 -15.47
C ARG A 168 0.61 -14.07 -16.56
N SER A 169 0.62 -14.59 -17.79
CA SER A 169 1.10 -13.90 -18.99
C SER A 169 -0.03 -13.19 -19.74
N GLY A 170 0.30 -12.09 -20.42
CA GLY A 170 -0.61 -11.33 -21.29
C GLY A 170 -0.81 -9.87 -20.87
N SER A 171 -1.25 -9.05 -21.84
CA SER A 171 -1.39 -7.57 -21.75
C SER A 171 -2.50 -7.05 -20.82
N GLY A 172 -3.06 -7.91 -19.96
CA GLY A 172 -4.03 -7.54 -18.91
C GLY A 172 -3.74 -8.21 -17.57
N ALA A 173 -2.59 -8.86 -17.43
CA ALA A 173 -2.26 -9.65 -16.25
C ALA A 173 -2.03 -8.78 -15.00
N GLY A 174 -1.55 -7.54 -15.15
CA GLY A 174 -1.20 -6.64 -14.05
C GLY A 174 -2.34 -5.78 -13.49
N GLY A 175 -3.57 -5.89 -14.03
CA GLY A 175 -4.70 -5.05 -13.63
C GLY A 175 -4.62 -3.61 -14.14
N ASN A 176 -5.56 -2.76 -13.69
CA ASN A 176 -5.72 -1.40 -14.21
C ASN A 176 -4.62 -0.41 -13.77
N GLU A 177 -3.81 -0.76 -12.76
CA GLU A 177 -2.73 0.08 -12.21
C GLU A 177 -1.34 -0.35 -12.68
N ALA A 178 -1.26 -1.37 -13.55
CA ALA A 178 -0.02 -1.80 -14.16
C ALA A 178 0.33 -0.93 -15.37
N ALA A 179 1.63 -0.81 -15.64
CA ALA A 179 2.13 -0.11 -16.81
C ALA A 179 1.67 -0.80 -18.11
N GLU A 180 1.47 -0.04 -19.18
CA GLU A 180 1.05 -0.57 -20.49
C GLU A 180 2.07 -1.56 -21.10
N ASP A 181 3.34 -1.52 -20.67
CA ASP A 181 4.41 -2.41 -21.13
C ASP A 181 4.62 -3.66 -20.24
N VAL A 182 3.69 -3.95 -19.32
CA VAL A 182 3.68 -5.20 -18.54
C VAL A 182 3.23 -6.36 -19.42
N ILE A 183 4.10 -7.34 -19.63
CA ILE A 183 3.82 -8.55 -20.42
C ILE A 183 3.30 -9.70 -19.56
N GLY A 184 3.47 -9.63 -18.24
CA GLY A 184 3.03 -10.65 -17.30
C GLY A 184 3.33 -10.29 -15.86
N VAL A 185 2.69 -11.00 -14.94
CA VAL A 185 2.92 -10.85 -13.50
C VAL A 185 3.17 -12.21 -12.87
N VAL A 186 4.05 -12.25 -11.88
CA VAL A 186 4.24 -13.37 -10.98
C VAL A 186 3.83 -12.92 -9.59
N GLN A 187 2.70 -13.42 -9.11
CA GLN A 187 2.23 -13.20 -7.75
C GLN A 187 2.91 -14.20 -6.82
N LEU A 188 3.50 -13.68 -5.75
CA LEU A 188 4.22 -14.41 -4.73
C LEU A 188 3.46 -14.25 -3.42
N GLU A 189 3.07 -15.38 -2.84
CA GLU A 189 2.63 -15.46 -1.44
C GLU A 189 3.82 -15.95 -0.63
N TYR A 190 4.31 -15.09 0.26
CA TYR A 190 5.45 -15.41 1.10
C TYR A 190 5.05 -16.36 2.22
N ALA A 191 5.98 -17.23 2.62
CA ALA A 191 5.86 -18.00 3.84
C ALA A 191 5.89 -17.09 5.09
N ASP A 192 5.64 -17.68 6.26
CA ASP A 192 5.64 -16.96 7.55
C ASP A 192 6.93 -16.12 7.69
N TRP A 193 6.76 -14.85 8.03
CA TRP A 193 7.85 -13.88 8.15
C TRP A 193 8.96 -14.30 9.14
N GLN A 194 8.68 -15.22 10.06
CA GLN A 194 9.67 -15.76 11.01
C GLN A 194 10.63 -16.76 10.39
N THR A 195 10.21 -17.47 9.33
CA THR A 195 10.97 -18.56 8.69
C THR A 195 11.61 -18.13 7.38
N ARG A 196 11.56 -16.84 7.04
CA ARG A 196 12.13 -16.32 5.80
C ARG A 196 12.93 -15.04 6.03
N PRO A 197 13.84 -14.68 5.10
CA PRO A 197 14.41 -13.35 5.05
C PRO A 197 13.34 -12.27 4.85
N LYS A 198 13.69 -11.03 5.20
CA LYS A 198 12.81 -9.86 4.96
C LYS A 198 12.50 -9.72 3.47
N ALA A 199 11.30 -9.25 3.13
CA ALA A 199 10.85 -9.10 1.75
C ALA A 199 11.77 -8.16 0.96
N THR A 200 12.31 -7.12 1.61
CA THR A 200 13.30 -6.21 1.02
C THR A 200 14.61 -6.90 0.61
N GLU A 201 14.99 -7.99 1.29
CA GLU A 201 16.15 -8.80 0.90
C GLU A 201 15.79 -9.75 -0.24
N ILE A 202 14.61 -10.37 -0.20
CA ILE A 202 14.09 -11.23 -1.26
C ILE A 202 13.95 -10.43 -2.57
N GLU A 203 13.39 -9.22 -2.51
CA GLU A 203 13.28 -8.30 -3.64
C GLU A 203 14.65 -8.02 -4.27
N LYS A 204 15.66 -7.68 -3.45
CA LYS A 204 17.02 -7.43 -3.95
C LYS A 204 17.61 -8.66 -4.63
N ARG A 205 17.35 -9.86 -4.11
CA ARG A 205 17.80 -11.12 -4.70
C ARG A 205 17.08 -11.41 -6.01
N ILE A 206 15.77 -11.21 -6.08
CA ILE A 206 14.99 -11.33 -7.33
C ILE A 206 15.56 -10.39 -8.38
N LEU A 207 15.79 -9.13 -8.05
CA LEU A 207 16.37 -8.15 -8.98
C LEU A 207 17.79 -8.51 -9.41
N ALA A 208 18.61 -9.07 -8.52
CA ALA A 208 19.97 -9.49 -8.84
C ALA A 208 20.01 -10.72 -9.76
N GLU A 209 19.22 -11.75 -9.46
CA GLU A 209 19.14 -13.00 -10.24
C GLU A 209 18.44 -12.87 -11.59
N THR A 210 17.78 -11.74 -11.82
CA THR A 210 17.07 -11.48 -13.08
C THR A 210 17.70 -10.33 -13.89
N ALA A 211 18.78 -9.73 -13.39
CA ALA A 211 19.46 -8.61 -14.02
C ALA A 211 20.14 -8.95 -15.36
N ASP A 212 20.49 -10.22 -15.58
CA ASP A 212 21.09 -10.74 -16.82
C ASP A 212 20.06 -10.97 -17.94
N LEU A 213 18.76 -10.98 -17.62
CA LEU A 213 17.70 -11.14 -18.61
C LEU A 213 17.59 -9.88 -19.48
N ALA A 214 18.20 -9.94 -20.66
CA ALA A 214 18.17 -8.84 -21.60
C ALA A 214 16.76 -8.64 -22.21
N GLY A 215 16.31 -7.39 -22.26
CA GLY A 215 15.05 -7.02 -22.91
C GLY A 215 13.82 -7.01 -22.01
N ILE A 216 13.96 -7.41 -20.74
CA ILE A 216 12.91 -7.28 -19.72
C ILE A 216 13.35 -6.35 -18.60
N ARG A 217 12.38 -5.75 -17.91
CA ARG A 217 12.55 -5.00 -16.68
C ARG A 217 11.61 -5.57 -15.64
N ILE A 218 12.13 -5.81 -14.46
CA ILE A 218 11.36 -6.41 -13.38
C ILE A 218 11.13 -5.37 -12.31
N GLU A 219 9.87 -5.25 -11.91
CA GLU A 219 9.42 -4.36 -10.86
C GLU A 219 8.72 -5.21 -9.80
N VAL A 220 9.27 -5.27 -8.60
CA VAL A 220 8.64 -5.97 -7.47
C VAL A 220 7.76 -4.96 -6.74
N ARG A 221 6.48 -5.26 -6.58
CA ARG A 221 5.52 -4.47 -5.80
C ARG A 221 5.07 -5.30 -4.61
N ALA A 222 5.49 -4.90 -3.42
CA ALA A 222 4.95 -5.46 -2.18
C ALA A 222 3.52 -4.95 -1.95
N GLN A 223 2.68 -5.76 -1.31
CA GLN A 223 1.38 -5.30 -0.84
C GLN A 223 1.57 -4.30 0.30
N GLU A 224 1.14 -3.05 0.10
CA GLU A 224 1.20 -2.02 1.11
C GLU A 224 -0.05 -2.03 2.00
N ALA A 225 0.14 -1.79 3.30
CA ALA A 225 -0.95 -1.66 4.25
C ALA A 225 -1.59 -0.27 4.13
N GLY A 226 -2.66 -0.17 3.34
CA GLY A 226 -3.39 1.08 3.16
C GLY A 226 -4.09 1.15 1.81
N PRO A 227 -4.68 2.30 1.47
CA PRO A 227 -5.21 2.54 0.13
C PRO A 227 -4.07 2.50 -0.90
N PRO A 228 -4.27 1.89 -2.08
CA PRO A 228 -3.25 1.90 -3.13
C PRO A 228 -2.97 3.34 -3.55
N GLN A 229 -1.74 3.80 -3.39
CA GLN A 229 -1.30 5.15 -3.79
C GLN A 229 -0.50 5.15 -5.09
N GLY A 230 -0.30 3.97 -5.70
CA GLY A 230 0.57 3.81 -6.87
C GLY A 230 2.04 4.07 -6.52
N LYS A 231 2.82 4.60 -7.46
CA LYS A 231 4.22 4.97 -7.22
C LYS A 231 4.33 6.19 -6.32
N ASP A 232 5.36 6.24 -5.47
CA ASP A 232 5.67 7.34 -4.54
C ASP A 232 5.69 8.73 -5.20
N ILE A 233 6.17 8.78 -6.45
CA ILE A 233 6.28 10.02 -7.22
C ILE A 233 5.68 9.79 -8.60
N GLN A 234 4.65 10.59 -8.93
CA GLN A 234 4.00 10.59 -10.23
C GLN A 234 4.01 12.02 -10.79
N ILE A 235 4.59 12.19 -11.97
CA ILE A 235 4.68 13.49 -12.64
C ILE A 235 3.85 13.44 -13.90
N GLN A 236 2.76 14.21 -13.92
CA GLN A 236 1.88 14.30 -15.08
C GLN A 236 2.23 15.53 -15.93
N LEU A 237 2.59 15.29 -17.20
CA LEU A 237 2.85 16.35 -18.16
C LEU A 237 1.59 16.67 -18.97
N ARG A 238 1.28 17.96 -19.09
CA ARG A 238 0.14 18.44 -19.88
C ARG A 238 0.56 19.59 -20.78
N SER A 239 0.21 19.51 -22.05
CA SER A 239 0.54 20.50 -23.07
C SER A 239 -0.60 20.60 -24.09
N PHE A 240 -0.74 21.76 -24.70
CA PHE A 240 -1.58 21.95 -25.90
C PHE A 240 -0.88 21.46 -27.18
N TYR A 241 0.43 21.20 -27.11
CA TYR A 241 1.29 20.73 -28.18
C TYR A 241 1.81 19.32 -27.81
N PRO A 242 1.13 18.25 -28.26
CA PRO A 242 1.51 16.87 -27.94
C PRO A 242 2.93 16.52 -28.37
N GLU A 243 3.41 17.09 -29.47
CA GLU A 243 4.74 16.85 -30.04
C GLU A 243 5.89 17.27 -29.11
N LEU A 244 5.64 18.20 -28.19
CA LEU A 244 6.64 18.64 -27.20
C LEU A 244 6.66 17.76 -25.95
N LEU A 245 5.61 16.96 -25.71
CA LEU A 245 5.49 16.14 -24.50
C LEU A 245 6.57 15.08 -24.45
N ASP A 246 6.83 14.38 -25.57
CA ASP A 246 7.81 13.29 -25.60
C ASP A 246 9.24 13.74 -25.34
N GLN A 247 9.63 14.87 -25.94
CA GLN A 247 10.96 15.46 -25.74
C GLN A 247 11.12 15.96 -24.29
N THR A 248 10.08 16.60 -23.75
CA THR A 248 10.07 17.09 -22.37
C THR A 248 10.13 15.94 -21.37
N ALA A 249 9.31 14.90 -21.56
CA ALA A 249 9.31 13.69 -20.74
C ALA A 249 10.68 13.02 -20.70
N THR A 250 11.34 12.92 -21.85
CA THR A 250 12.68 12.33 -21.95
C THR A 250 13.72 13.17 -21.20
N THR A 251 13.68 14.49 -21.36
CA THR A 251 14.59 15.41 -20.65
C THR A 251 14.40 15.34 -19.14
N LEU A 252 13.15 15.31 -18.69
CA LEU A 252 12.79 15.21 -17.28
C LEU A 252 13.24 13.86 -16.70
N MET A 253 13.01 12.76 -17.43
CA MET A 253 13.45 11.42 -17.05
C MET A 253 14.97 11.33 -16.88
N THR A 254 15.74 11.84 -17.84
CA THR A 254 17.21 11.88 -17.75
C THR A 254 17.67 12.71 -16.55
N GLY A 255 17.06 13.88 -16.32
CA GLY A 255 17.39 14.72 -15.16
C GLY A 255 17.08 14.03 -13.82
N LEU A 256 15.98 13.30 -13.71
CA LEU A 256 15.63 12.52 -12.51
C LEU A 256 16.61 11.37 -12.27
N GLN A 257 17.08 10.72 -13.33
CA GLN A 257 18.09 9.66 -13.24
C GLN A 257 19.44 10.19 -12.77
N GLU A 258 19.81 11.42 -13.17
CA GLU A 258 21.08 12.05 -12.79
C GLU A 258 21.11 12.53 -11.32
N MET A 259 19.99 12.97 -10.76
CA MET A 259 19.93 13.40 -9.36
C MET A 259 20.22 12.27 -8.36
N GLY A 260 20.01 11.01 -8.76
CA GLY A 260 20.15 9.85 -7.89
C GLY A 260 19.07 9.77 -6.80
N GLY A 261 19.02 8.64 -6.09
CA GLY A 261 18.07 8.40 -5.00
C GLY A 261 16.67 7.90 -5.41
N LEU A 262 16.41 7.75 -6.72
CA LEU A 262 15.18 7.18 -7.27
C LEU A 262 15.48 5.87 -8.02
N TYR A 263 14.55 4.92 -7.98
CA TYR A 263 14.61 3.65 -8.69
C TYR A 263 13.25 3.33 -9.34
N ASN A 264 13.18 2.29 -10.17
CA ASN A 264 11.95 1.86 -10.88
C ASN A 264 11.28 2.95 -11.75
N PHE A 265 12.11 3.66 -12.52
CA PHE A 265 11.66 4.67 -13.47
C PHE A 265 10.74 4.11 -14.56
N GLU A 266 9.65 4.82 -14.80
CA GLU A 266 8.63 4.48 -15.78
C GLU A 266 8.26 5.68 -16.65
N ASP A 267 8.00 5.39 -17.92
CA ASP A 267 7.48 6.34 -18.89
C ASP A 267 6.09 5.86 -19.33
N GLY A 268 5.11 6.77 -19.34
CA GLY A 268 3.73 6.51 -19.74
C GLY A 268 3.49 6.59 -21.25
N LYS A 269 4.55 6.65 -22.07
CA LYS A 269 4.43 6.55 -23.53
C LYS A 269 3.90 5.18 -23.92
N SER A 270 2.99 5.17 -24.89
CA SER A 270 2.54 3.93 -25.50
C SER A 270 3.73 3.15 -26.06
N PRO A 271 3.84 1.85 -25.76
CA PRO A 271 4.93 1.04 -26.26
C PRO A 271 4.92 1.03 -27.80
N PRO A 272 6.11 0.97 -28.46
CA PRO A 272 6.17 0.92 -29.90
C PRO A 272 5.48 -0.35 -30.41
N GLY A 273 4.32 -0.16 -31.03
CA GLY A 273 3.51 -1.20 -31.65
C GLY A 273 3.68 -1.22 -33.17
N ILE A 274 3.25 -2.32 -33.79
CA ILE A 274 3.10 -2.39 -35.24
C ILE A 274 1.60 -2.38 -35.52
N ASP A 275 1.12 -1.27 -36.05
CA ASP A 275 -0.26 -1.12 -36.49
C ASP A 275 -0.33 -1.29 -38.01
N TRP A 276 -1.23 -2.16 -38.46
CA TRP A 276 -1.50 -2.36 -39.88
C TRP A 276 -2.67 -1.48 -40.30
N GLU A 277 -2.37 -0.41 -41.03
CA GLU A 277 -3.40 0.47 -41.61
C GLU A 277 -3.76 0.02 -43.03
N TYR A 278 -5.03 -0.36 -43.23
CA TYR A 278 -5.57 -0.73 -44.54
C TYR A 278 -6.29 0.47 -45.17
N SER A 279 -5.62 1.16 -46.10
CA SER A 279 -6.24 2.25 -46.87
C SER A 279 -6.94 1.70 -48.12
N VAL A 280 -8.25 1.89 -48.21
CA VAL A 280 -9.08 1.39 -49.32
C VAL A 280 -9.46 2.53 -50.26
N ASP A 281 -9.03 2.43 -51.53
CA ASP A 281 -9.50 3.33 -52.59
C ASP A 281 -10.95 2.96 -52.99
N ARG A 282 -11.88 3.78 -52.51
CA ARG A 282 -13.32 3.62 -52.77
C ARG A 282 -13.67 3.71 -54.26
N ALA A 283 -12.97 4.57 -55.02
CA ALA A 283 -13.26 4.77 -56.43
C ALA A 283 -12.84 3.56 -57.26
N GLN A 284 -11.75 2.89 -56.88
CA GLN A 284 -11.35 1.62 -57.49
C GLN A 284 -12.26 0.47 -57.06
N ALA A 285 -12.58 0.34 -55.77
CA ALA A 285 -13.46 -0.72 -55.27
C ALA A 285 -14.82 -0.75 -56.02
N LEU A 286 -15.42 0.42 -56.24
CA LEU A 286 -16.69 0.56 -56.97
C LEU A 286 -16.59 0.11 -58.44
N LYS A 287 -15.45 0.34 -59.12
CA LYS A 287 -15.26 -0.14 -60.50
C LYS A 287 -15.30 -1.66 -60.61
N PHE A 288 -14.86 -2.35 -59.57
CA PHE A 288 -14.88 -3.81 -59.48
C PHE A 288 -16.14 -4.35 -58.79
N GLY A 289 -17.12 -3.48 -58.47
CA GLY A 289 -18.37 -3.87 -57.81
C GLY A 289 -18.21 -4.29 -56.34
N ALA A 290 -17.10 -3.94 -55.69
CA ALA A 290 -16.85 -4.24 -54.29
C ALA A 290 -17.33 -3.09 -53.39
N ASP A 291 -18.09 -3.43 -52.35
CA ASP A 291 -18.50 -2.48 -51.31
C ASP A 291 -17.51 -2.47 -50.13
N ILE A 292 -17.40 -1.32 -49.46
CA ILE A 292 -16.55 -1.11 -48.28
C ILE A 292 -16.91 -2.10 -47.17
N ASN A 293 -18.21 -2.41 -46.99
CA ASN A 293 -18.65 -3.39 -46.00
C ASN A 293 -18.15 -4.80 -46.32
N GLN A 294 -18.14 -5.18 -47.61
CA GLN A 294 -17.63 -6.49 -48.03
C GLN A 294 -16.13 -6.58 -47.78
N ILE A 295 -15.36 -5.54 -48.14
CA ILE A 295 -13.92 -5.49 -47.88
C ILE A 295 -13.63 -5.56 -46.37
N GLY A 296 -14.36 -4.79 -45.57
CA GLY A 296 -14.23 -4.82 -44.11
C GLY A 296 -14.51 -6.20 -43.50
N ASN A 297 -15.54 -6.89 -43.99
CA ASN A 297 -15.87 -8.27 -43.57
C ASN A 297 -14.76 -9.25 -43.99
N VAL A 298 -14.21 -9.14 -45.19
CA VAL A 298 -13.09 -10.00 -45.62
C VAL A 298 -11.85 -9.76 -44.75
N VAL A 299 -11.51 -8.50 -44.44
CA VAL A 299 -10.41 -8.19 -43.52
C VAL A 299 -10.65 -8.79 -42.13
N LYS A 300 -11.89 -8.71 -41.61
CA LYS A 300 -12.26 -9.38 -40.35
C LYS A 300 -12.10 -10.89 -40.42
N LEU A 301 -12.55 -11.55 -41.50
CA LEU A 301 -12.41 -13.00 -41.68
C LEU A 301 -10.95 -13.49 -41.69
N VAL A 302 -10.03 -12.66 -42.18
CA VAL A 302 -8.58 -12.97 -42.19
C VAL A 302 -7.92 -12.67 -40.85
N THR A 303 -8.46 -11.75 -40.06
CA THR A 303 -7.88 -11.29 -38.78
C THR A 303 -8.53 -11.97 -37.57
N ASN A 304 -9.58 -11.37 -37.00
CA ASN A 304 -10.24 -11.83 -35.77
C ASN A 304 -11.38 -12.83 -36.02
N GLY A 305 -11.76 -13.02 -37.29
CA GLY A 305 -12.98 -13.73 -37.68
C GLY A 305 -14.23 -12.86 -37.60
N ILE A 306 -15.33 -13.38 -38.13
CA ILE A 306 -16.68 -12.79 -37.98
C ILE A 306 -17.50 -13.70 -37.08
N ASN A 307 -18.15 -13.11 -36.07
CA ASN A 307 -19.13 -13.82 -35.26
C ASN A 307 -20.42 -14.05 -36.08
N PHE A 308 -20.80 -15.31 -36.29
CA PHE A 308 -21.99 -15.69 -37.06
C PHE A 308 -23.22 -15.89 -36.17
N SER A 309 -23.03 -16.49 -35.00
CA SER A 309 -24.09 -16.82 -34.04
C SER A 309 -23.46 -17.18 -32.71
N THR A 310 -24.22 -17.10 -31.64
CA THR A 310 -23.88 -17.78 -30.38
C THR A 310 -24.52 -19.17 -30.34
N TYR A 311 -23.90 -20.09 -29.59
CA TYR A 311 -24.43 -21.40 -29.27
C TYR A 311 -24.39 -21.61 -27.77
N ARG A 312 -25.53 -21.98 -27.17
CA ARG A 312 -25.60 -22.32 -25.75
C ARG A 312 -25.73 -23.84 -25.60
N PRO A 313 -24.71 -24.52 -25.05
CA PRO A 313 -24.83 -25.93 -24.69
C PRO A 313 -25.95 -26.18 -23.66
N ASP A 314 -26.55 -27.37 -23.67
CA ASP A 314 -27.61 -27.73 -22.72
C ASP A 314 -27.11 -27.87 -21.26
N ASP A 315 -25.79 -28.04 -21.08
CA ASP A 315 -25.11 -28.22 -19.79
C ASP A 315 -24.51 -26.92 -19.22
N SER A 316 -24.60 -25.80 -19.94
CA SER A 316 -24.07 -24.51 -19.50
C SER A 316 -25.09 -23.38 -19.68
N THR A 317 -25.07 -22.44 -18.74
CA THR A 317 -25.81 -21.18 -18.88
C THR A 317 -25.07 -20.17 -19.75
N GLU A 318 -23.81 -20.43 -20.09
CA GLU A 318 -22.95 -19.53 -20.88
C GLU A 318 -23.09 -19.81 -22.39
N GLU A 319 -23.17 -18.73 -23.17
CA GLU A 319 -23.18 -18.80 -24.63
C GLU A 319 -21.76 -18.77 -25.18
N ILE A 320 -21.50 -19.58 -26.20
CA ILE A 320 -20.21 -19.67 -26.89
C ILE A 320 -20.36 -19.05 -28.28
N ASP A 321 -19.47 -18.12 -28.63
CA ASP A 321 -19.45 -17.51 -29.96
C ASP A 321 -19.01 -18.50 -31.04
N ILE A 322 -19.80 -18.61 -32.11
CA ILE A 322 -19.42 -19.31 -33.34
C ILE A 322 -18.77 -18.29 -34.28
N VAL A 323 -17.44 -18.26 -34.26
CA VAL A 323 -16.62 -17.38 -35.10
C VAL A 323 -16.09 -18.15 -36.31
N GLY A 324 -16.37 -17.64 -37.52
CA GLY A 324 -15.74 -18.14 -38.73
C GLY A 324 -14.56 -17.27 -39.13
N ARG A 325 -13.46 -17.92 -39.52
CA ARG A 325 -12.23 -17.28 -40.01
C ARG A 325 -11.65 -18.08 -41.17
N TYR A 326 -10.85 -17.44 -42.02
CA TYR A 326 -10.05 -18.17 -42.99
C TYR A 326 -8.95 -18.97 -42.29
N PRO A 327 -8.55 -20.15 -42.83
CA PRO A 327 -7.39 -20.87 -42.33
C PRO A 327 -6.13 -20.02 -42.53
N ALA A 328 -5.24 -20.07 -41.53
CA ALA A 328 -3.94 -19.39 -41.54
C ALA A 328 -2.96 -20.05 -42.52
#